data_AF-A0AAD4X2R1-F1
#
_entry.id   AF-A0AAD4X2R1-F1
#
_cell.length_a   1.000
_cell.length_b   1.000
_cell.length_c   1.000
_cell.angle_alpha   90.00
_cell.angle_beta   90.00
_cell.angle_gamma   90.00
#
_symmetry.space_group_name_H-M   'P 1'
#
loop_
_entity.id
_entity.type
_entity.pdbx_description
1 polymer ?
#
loop_
_entity_poly.entity_id
_entity_poly.type
_entity_poly.pdbx_seq_one_letter_code
_entity_poly.pdbx_strand_id
1 'polypeptide(L)'
;MGSCIISLTATTPEGMGSVGVAQSLSFSLSDKLHIKLLEESPRHTVALHVQEYFYCHALQIKAKMLCSFSTMFDAALEDPHKAWIRDRLKEEKAEPEVLLSKSEDSIEHLDTNVKLMDENVQSDINKQKEEHLQHLEKFHHGQNEFQACNFDEMKEEFENLKLIISDAEASMSSLTKLAGSCNRTLGTVKRTTLKLGTVFFRLLHRSENDLSKRWSEETHYVNEHVLVRREKEKYEKATAECDRWLEKIKRSSGLLH
;
A
#
# COMPACT_ATOMS: atom_id res chain seq x y z
N MET A 1 20.37 -2.89 16.82
CA MET A 1 21.01 -2.26 15.64
C MET A 1 22.02 -3.25 15.07
N GLY A 2 21.61 -4.05 14.08
CA GLY A 2 22.49 -5.05 13.44
C GLY A 2 22.97 -4.55 12.08
N SER A 3 24.25 -4.21 11.98
CA SER A 3 24.92 -3.87 10.72
C SER A 3 25.09 -5.13 9.89
N CYS A 4 24.40 -5.23 8.76
CA CYS A 4 24.60 -6.32 7.80
C CYS A 4 25.86 -6.04 6.98
N ILE A 5 27.00 -6.58 7.43
CA ILE A 5 28.26 -6.54 6.68
C ILE A 5 28.16 -7.57 5.56
N ILE A 6 28.02 -7.10 4.32
CA ILE A 6 28.12 -7.95 3.13
C ILE A 6 29.61 -8.11 2.83
N SER A 7 30.21 -9.22 3.28
CA SER A 7 31.54 -9.66 2.83
C SER A 7 31.40 -10.29 1.44
N LEU A 8 32.08 -9.73 0.44
CA LEU A 8 32.19 -10.29 -0.90
C LEU A 8 33.66 -10.50 -1.25
N THR A 9 34.11 -11.75 -1.15
CA THR A 9 35.34 -12.22 -1.80
C THR A 9 35.08 -12.32 -3.29
N ALA A 10 35.66 -11.40 -4.08
CA ALA A 10 35.59 -11.41 -5.53
C ALA A 10 36.71 -12.27 -6.12
N THR A 11 36.37 -13.40 -6.73
CA THR A 11 37.25 -14.11 -7.67
C THR A 11 37.22 -13.37 -9.00
N THR A 12 38.34 -12.73 -9.34
CA THR A 12 38.57 -11.99 -10.59
C THR A 12 38.70 -12.95 -11.78
N PRO A 13 37.94 -12.77 -12.88
CA PRO A 13 38.31 -13.35 -14.17
C PRO A 13 39.44 -12.50 -14.78
N GLU A 14 40.54 -13.13 -15.13
CA GLU A 14 41.67 -12.48 -15.80
C GLU A 14 41.24 -11.90 -17.15
N GLY A 15 41.38 -10.58 -17.33
CA GLY A 15 41.21 -9.92 -18.63
C GLY A 15 40.35 -8.66 -18.67
N MET A 16 39.58 -8.34 -17.62
CA MET A 16 38.87 -7.05 -17.55
C MET A 16 39.73 -6.00 -16.82
N GLY A 17 40.13 -4.94 -17.52
CA GLY A 17 40.81 -3.80 -16.91
C GLY A 17 40.00 -3.21 -15.74
N SER A 18 40.70 -2.68 -14.72
CA SER A 18 40.11 -2.24 -13.44
C SER A 18 38.96 -1.22 -13.57
N VAL A 19 38.91 -0.48 -14.68
CA VAL A 19 37.87 0.50 -15.00
C VAL A 19 36.55 -0.15 -15.41
N GLY A 20 36.59 -1.26 -16.18
CA GLY A 20 35.40 -1.99 -16.62
C GLY A 20 34.71 -2.75 -15.49
N VAL A 21 35.51 -3.25 -14.52
CA VAL A 21 35.00 -3.92 -13.31
C VAL A 21 34.31 -2.91 -12.38
N ALA A 22 34.86 -1.71 -12.23
CA ALA A 22 34.26 -0.64 -11.42
C ALA A 22 32.97 -0.06 -12.04
N GLN A 23 32.88 0.04 -13.37
CA GLN A 23 31.65 0.41 -14.08
C GLN A 23 30.53 -0.62 -13.88
N SER A 24 30.84 -1.90 -14.11
CA SER A 24 29.87 -2.98 -13.96
C SER A 24 29.34 -3.10 -12.52
N LEU A 25 30.22 -2.95 -11.52
CA LEU A 25 29.84 -3.00 -10.10
C LEU A 25 29.02 -1.79 -9.63
N SER A 26 29.35 -0.56 -10.09
CA SER A 26 28.62 0.65 -9.66
C SER A 26 27.23 0.77 -10.27
N PHE A 27 27.06 0.39 -11.55
CA PHE A 27 25.73 0.27 -12.17
C PHE A 27 24.92 -0.87 -11.55
N SER A 28 25.53 -2.05 -11.36
CA SER A 28 24.91 -3.21 -10.70
C SER A 28 24.37 -2.90 -9.29
N LEU A 29 25.10 -2.15 -8.47
CA LEU A 29 24.65 -1.80 -7.12
C LEU A 29 23.50 -0.77 -7.13
N SER A 30 23.61 0.25 -8.00
CA SER A 30 22.57 1.26 -8.18
C SER A 30 21.27 0.62 -8.68
N ASP A 31 21.37 -0.28 -9.66
CA ASP A 31 20.22 -0.96 -10.23
C ASP A 31 19.58 -1.93 -9.24
N LYS A 32 20.38 -2.67 -8.45
CA LYS A 32 19.85 -3.51 -7.36
C LYS A 32 19.14 -2.71 -6.29
N LEU A 33 19.67 -1.54 -5.92
CA LEU A 33 19.02 -0.66 -4.94
C LEU A 33 17.75 -0.04 -5.52
N HIS A 34 17.76 0.31 -6.80
CA HIS A 34 16.61 0.83 -7.51
C HIS A 34 15.49 -0.21 -7.62
N ILE A 35 15.82 -1.45 -7.99
CA ILE A 35 14.89 -2.58 -8.06
C ILE A 35 14.28 -2.85 -6.68
N LYS A 36 15.09 -2.94 -5.62
CA LYS A 36 14.54 -3.11 -4.26
C LYS A 36 13.61 -1.98 -3.83
N LEU A 37 13.93 -0.73 -4.14
CA LEU A 37 13.06 0.41 -3.85
C LEU A 37 11.77 0.38 -4.68
N LEU A 38 11.83 -0.13 -5.91
CA LEU A 38 10.66 -0.34 -6.76
C LEU A 38 9.80 -1.52 -6.30
N GLU A 39 10.38 -2.59 -5.75
CA GLU A 39 9.66 -3.74 -5.18
C GLU A 39 9.00 -3.40 -3.84
N GLU A 40 9.64 -2.57 -3.02
CA GLU A 40 9.09 -2.13 -1.74
C GLU A 40 7.97 -1.08 -1.92
N SER A 41 8.00 -0.26 -2.98
CA SER A 41 7.02 0.80 -3.17
C SER A 41 5.56 0.30 -3.25
N PRO A 42 5.21 -0.75 -4.04
CA PRO A 42 3.86 -1.32 -4.04
C PRO A 42 3.41 -1.81 -2.68
N ARG A 43 4.28 -2.46 -1.90
CA ARG A 43 3.93 -2.97 -0.55
C ARG A 43 3.55 -1.84 0.40
N HIS A 44 4.30 -0.75 0.38
CA HIS A 44 4.01 0.42 1.21
C HIS A 44 2.71 1.11 0.76
N THR A 45 2.47 1.19 -0.55
CA THR A 45 1.22 1.71 -1.11
C THR A 45 0.02 0.88 -0.68
N VAL A 46 0.11 -0.46 -0.77
CA VAL A 46 -0.94 -1.39 -0.31
C VAL A 46 -1.22 -1.17 1.17
N ALA A 47 -0.17 -1.20 2.01
CA ALA A 47 -0.32 -1.04 3.45
C ALA A 47 -0.96 0.30 3.85
N LEU A 48 -0.59 1.39 3.18
CA LEU A 48 -1.16 2.71 3.43
C LEU A 48 -2.66 2.75 3.10
N HIS A 49 -3.05 2.27 1.92
CA HIS A 49 -4.46 2.29 1.50
C HIS A 49 -5.31 1.37 2.39
N VAL A 50 -4.83 0.17 2.72
CA VAL A 50 -5.52 -0.75 3.64
C VAL A 50 -5.75 -0.08 5.00
N GLN A 51 -4.74 0.62 5.52
CA GLN A 51 -4.86 1.32 6.79
C GLN A 51 -5.82 2.52 6.72
N GLU A 52 -5.83 3.26 5.60
CA GLU A 52 -6.75 4.37 5.37
C GLU A 52 -8.21 3.91 5.26
N TYR A 53 -8.48 2.80 4.55
CA TYR A 53 -9.82 2.19 4.55
C TYR A 53 -10.26 1.79 5.95
N PHE A 54 -9.40 1.06 6.67
CA PHE A 54 -9.69 0.62 8.03
C PHE A 54 -9.99 1.80 8.95
N TYR A 55 -9.20 2.87 8.87
CA TYR A 55 -9.44 4.11 9.62
C TYR A 55 -10.79 4.75 9.29
N CYS A 56 -11.12 4.91 8.00
CA CYS A 56 -12.37 5.54 7.58
C CYS A 56 -13.59 4.74 8.03
N HIS A 57 -13.55 3.40 7.95
CA HIS A 57 -14.62 2.55 8.43
C HIS A 57 -14.76 2.58 9.96
N ALA A 58 -13.64 2.64 10.71
CA ALA A 58 -13.69 2.82 12.16
C ALA A 58 -14.33 4.17 12.55
N LEU A 59 -14.06 5.24 11.79
CA LEU A 59 -14.72 6.54 11.97
C LEU A 59 -16.24 6.47 11.70
N GLN A 60 -16.68 5.74 10.66
CA GLN A 60 -18.10 5.53 10.39
C GLN A 60 -18.81 4.85 11.56
N ILE A 61 -18.20 3.80 12.12
CA ILE A 61 -18.74 3.08 13.27
C ILE A 61 -18.81 4.02 14.48
N LYS A 62 -17.73 4.76 14.76
CA LYS A 62 -17.68 5.74 15.86
C LYS A 62 -18.80 6.77 15.72
N ALA A 63 -19.03 7.28 14.52
CA ALA A 63 -20.10 8.24 14.26
C ALA A 63 -21.49 7.62 14.50
N LYS A 64 -21.73 6.39 14.03
CA LYS A 64 -22.99 5.67 14.32
C LYS A 64 -23.21 5.46 15.82
N MET A 65 -22.17 5.08 16.57
CA MET A 65 -22.26 4.95 18.03
C MET A 65 -22.58 6.29 18.70
N LEU A 66 -22.01 7.40 18.22
CA LEU A 66 -22.34 8.75 18.72
C LEU A 66 -23.81 9.14 18.45
N CYS A 67 -24.35 8.81 17.27
CA CYS A 67 -25.79 8.98 16.99
C CYS A 67 -26.65 8.15 17.96
N SER A 68 -26.26 6.91 18.23
CA SER A 68 -26.95 6.03 19.18
C SER A 68 -26.90 6.59 20.60
N PHE A 69 -25.75 7.10 21.05
CA PHE A 69 -25.64 7.77 22.35
C PHE A 69 -26.52 9.02 22.44
N SER A 70 -26.60 9.83 21.38
CA SER A 70 -27.51 10.97 21.34
C SER A 70 -28.97 10.53 21.48
N THR A 71 -29.36 9.47 20.77
CA THR A 71 -30.73 8.92 20.84
C THR A 71 -31.04 8.39 22.24
N MET A 72 -30.08 7.67 22.86
CA MET A 72 -30.22 7.14 24.21
C MET A 72 -30.27 8.23 25.28
N PHE A 73 -29.55 9.34 25.09
CA PHE A 73 -29.60 10.48 26.01
C PHE A 73 -31.02 11.03 26.17
N ASP A 74 -31.78 11.07 25.07
CA ASP A 74 -33.17 11.50 25.04
C ASP A 74 -34.14 10.44 25.62
N ALA A 75 -33.79 9.16 25.53
CA ALA A 75 -34.63 8.01 25.88
C ALA A 75 -34.75 7.67 27.39
N ALA A 76 -34.71 8.68 28.27
CA ALA A 76 -34.94 8.53 29.72
C ALA A 76 -33.99 7.57 30.48
N LEU A 77 -32.69 7.58 30.15
CA LEU A 77 -31.64 6.90 30.93
C LEU A 77 -31.46 7.45 32.36
N GLU A 78 -30.85 6.65 33.23
CA GLU A 78 -30.37 7.05 34.56
C GLU A 78 -29.37 8.22 34.49
N ASP A 79 -29.33 9.04 35.54
CA ASP A 79 -28.50 10.25 35.60
C ASP A 79 -26.99 10.01 35.39
N PRO A 80 -26.35 8.95 35.92
CA PRO A 80 -24.94 8.67 35.68
C PRO A 80 -24.61 8.40 34.21
N HIS A 81 -25.48 7.70 33.48
CA HIS A 81 -25.29 7.40 32.06
C HIS A 81 -25.46 8.67 31.21
N LYS A 82 -26.45 9.51 31.53
CA LYS A 82 -26.62 10.82 30.88
C LYS A 82 -25.42 11.73 31.08
N ALA A 83 -24.83 11.75 32.27
CA ALA A 83 -23.63 12.53 32.54
C ALA A 83 -22.47 12.09 31.63
N TRP A 84 -22.20 10.78 31.56
CA TRP A 84 -21.16 10.24 30.70
C TRP A 84 -21.39 10.53 29.21
N ILE A 85 -22.61 10.30 28.70
CA ILE A 85 -22.97 10.58 27.29
C ILE A 85 -22.76 12.06 26.96
N ARG A 86 -23.24 12.96 27.83
CA ARG A 86 -23.09 14.41 27.63
C ARG A 86 -21.62 14.81 27.52
N ASP A 87 -20.77 14.28 28.39
CA ASP A 87 -19.34 14.59 28.38
C ASP A 87 -18.68 14.09 27.09
N ARG A 88 -19.04 12.90 26.61
CA ARG A 88 -18.51 12.35 25.36
C ARG A 88 -18.97 13.09 24.11
N LEU A 89 -20.26 13.42 24.01
CA LEU A 89 -20.77 14.23 22.89
C LEU A 89 -20.09 15.61 22.84
N LYS A 90 -19.76 16.18 24.01
CA LYS A 90 -19.04 17.46 24.10
C LYS A 90 -17.56 17.33 23.73
N GLU A 91 -16.87 16.31 24.22
CA GLU A 91 -15.45 16.04 23.92
C GLU A 91 -15.23 15.86 22.42
N GLU A 92 -16.10 15.08 21.78
CA GLU A 92 -16.00 14.76 20.36
C GLU A 92 -16.45 15.91 19.44
N LYS A 93 -16.90 17.04 20.03
CA LYS A 93 -17.56 18.14 19.30
C LYS A 93 -18.63 17.59 18.35
N ALA A 94 -19.48 16.72 18.87
CA ALA A 94 -20.24 15.76 18.10
C ALA A 94 -21.06 16.43 16.98
N GLU A 95 -20.56 16.27 15.76
CA GLU A 95 -21.34 16.36 14.52
C GLU A 95 -21.18 15.01 13.82
N PRO A 96 -21.85 13.94 14.32
CA PRO A 96 -21.70 12.59 13.78
C PRO A 96 -22.01 12.53 12.28
N GLU A 97 -22.96 13.33 11.81
CA GLU A 97 -23.33 13.45 10.41
C GLU A 97 -22.16 13.99 9.57
N VAL A 98 -21.41 14.96 10.10
CA VAL A 98 -20.23 15.51 9.44
C VAL A 98 -19.09 14.49 9.43
N LEU A 99 -18.93 13.71 10.51
CA LEU A 99 -17.94 12.64 10.56
C LEU A 99 -18.26 11.53 9.54
N LEU A 100 -19.54 11.12 9.47
CA LEU A 100 -20.03 10.16 8.48
C LEU A 100 -19.77 10.65 7.05
N SER A 101 -20.25 11.84 6.71
CA SER A 101 -20.06 12.41 5.37
C SER A 101 -18.59 12.49 4.98
N LYS A 102 -17.72 13.00 5.86
CA LYS A 102 -16.28 13.05 5.57
C LYS A 102 -15.65 11.67 5.36
N SER A 103 -16.07 10.67 6.13
CA SER A 103 -15.56 9.32 5.99
C SER A 103 -16.05 8.64 4.70
N GLU A 104 -17.29 8.90 4.28
CA GLU A 104 -17.86 8.43 3.02
C GLU A 104 -17.15 9.04 1.82
N ASP A 105 -16.96 10.38 1.83
CA ASP A 105 -16.20 11.09 0.80
C ASP A 105 -14.76 10.56 0.71
N SER A 106 -14.15 10.26 1.86
CA SER A 106 -12.79 9.70 1.92
C SER A 106 -12.73 8.29 1.32
N ILE A 107 -13.72 7.43 1.61
CA ILE A 107 -13.81 6.09 1.04
C ILE A 107 -14.03 6.16 -0.48
N GLU A 108 -14.90 7.03 -0.97
CA GLU A 108 -15.11 7.23 -2.41
C GLU A 108 -13.82 7.70 -3.12
N HIS A 109 -13.08 8.59 -2.48
CA HIS A 109 -11.79 9.04 -2.98
C HIS A 109 -10.76 7.90 -3.02
N LEU A 110 -10.69 7.07 -1.98
CA LEU A 110 -9.83 5.89 -1.95
C LEU A 110 -10.19 4.91 -3.06
N ASP A 111 -11.48 4.62 -3.25
CA ASP A 111 -11.96 3.74 -4.32
C ASP A 111 -11.56 4.25 -5.70
N THR A 112 -11.65 5.57 -5.90
CA THR A 112 -11.22 6.21 -7.14
C THR A 112 -9.70 6.06 -7.35
N ASN A 113 -8.91 6.28 -6.31
CA ASN A 113 -7.45 6.16 -6.38
C ASN A 113 -7.01 4.71 -6.64
N VAL A 114 -7.62 3.74 -5.95
CA VAL A 114 -7.31 2.31 -6.12
C VAL A 114 -7.60 1.86 -7.55
N LYS A 115 -8.72 2.28 -8.15
CA LYS A 115 -9.05 1.96 -9.55
C LYS A 115 -8.01 2.41 -10.58
N LEU A 116 -7.19 3.41 -10.24
CA LEU A 116 -6.11 3.92 -11.10
C LEU A 116 -4.79 3.16 -10.93
N MET A 117 -4.71 2.20 -10.00
CA MET A 117 -3.50 1.42 -9.71
C MET A 117 -3.38 0.16 -10.59
N ASP A 118 -2.22 -0.49 -10.55
CA ASP A 118 -2.02 -1.80 -11.19
C ASP A 118 -2.97 -2.86 -10.61
N GLU A 119 -3.48 -3.78 -11.44
CA GLU A 119 -4.44 -4.81 -11.04
C GLU A 119 -3.95 -5.67 -9.87
N ASN A 120 -2.65 -5.96 -9.81
CA ASN A 120 -2.09 -6.74 -8.70
C ASN A 120 -2.14 -5.95 -7.38
N VAL A 121 -1.86 -4.64 -7.44
CA VAL A 121 -1.95 -3.74 -6.29
C VAL A 121 -3.40 -3.59 -5.84
N GLN A 122 -4.34 -3.47 -6.78
CA GLN A 122 -5.77 -3.43 -6.48
C GLN A 122 -6.24 -4.71 -5.77
N SER A 123 -5.86 -5.87 -6.30
CA SER A 123 -6.20 -7.17 -5.73
C SER A 123 -5.66 -7.32 -4.30
N ASP A 124 -4.39 -6.95 -4.08
CA ASP A 124 -3.75 -7.01 -2.77
C ASP A 124 -4.42 -6.06 -1.76
N ILE A 125 -4.75 -4.83 -2.18
CA ILE A 125 -5.49 -3.87 -1.34
C ILE A 125 -6.86 -4.46 -0.96
N ASN A 126 -7.63 -4.93 -1.93
CA ASN A 126 -8.98 -5.44 -1.67
C ASN A 126 -8.97 -6.64 -0.74
N LYS A 127 -8.03 -7.57 -0.93
CA LYS A 127 -7.88 -8.74 -0.07
C LYS A 127 -7.54 -8.36 1.37
N GLN A 128 -6.49 -7.55 1.56
CA GLN A 128 -6.04 -7.16 2.90
C GLN A 128 -7.03 -6.22 3.60
N LYS A 129 -7.69 -5.34 2.84
CA LYS A 129 -8.78 -4.50 3.33
C LYS A 129 -9.89 -5.36 3.92
N GLU A 130 -10.35 -6.37 3.20
CA GLU A 130 -11.43 -7.25 3.67
C GLU A 130 -11.07 -7.94 5.00
N GLU A 131 -9.86 -8.49 5.10
CA GLU A 131 -9.34 -9.11 6.32
C GLU A 131 -9.31 -8.13 7.51
N HIS A 132 -8.92 -6.87 7.25
CA HIS A 132 -8.90 -5.82 8.27
C HIS A 132 -10.30 -5.35 8.66
N LEU A 133 -11.23 -5.25 7.72
CA LEU A 133 -12.61 -4.81 7.99
C LEU A 133 -13.40 -5.85 8.78
N GLN A 134 -13.10 -7.15 8.64
CA GLN A 134 -13.66 -8.19 9.51
C GLN A 134 -13.38 -7.94 10.99
N HIS A 135 -12.26 -7.31 11.34
CA HIS A 135 -11.95 -6.96 12.73
C HIS A 135 -12.85 -5.85 13.29
N LEU A 136 -13.49 -5.06 12.41
CA LEU A 136 -14.43 -4.01 12.78
C LEU A 136 -15.87 -4.50 12.86
N GLU A 137 -16.19 -5.67 12.29
CA GLU A 137 -17.56 -6.24 12.32
C GLU A 137 -18.08 -6.44 13.74
N LYS A 138 -17.19 -6.69 14.71
CA LYS A 138 -17.55 -6.82 16.13
C LYS A 138 -18.19 -5.57 16.75
N PHE A 139 -17.99 -4.40 16.14
CA PHE A 139 -18.59 -3.13 16.57
C PHE A 139 -19.82 -2.74 15.72
N HIS A 140 -20.20 -3.58 14.76
CA HIS A 140 -21.30 -3.29 13.86
C HIS A 140 -22.62 -3.69 14.52
N HIS A 141 -23.30 -2.71 15.08
CA HIS A 141 -24.60 -2.89 15.73
C HIS A 141 -25.72 -2.28 14.89
N GLY A 142 -26.85 -2.98 14.77
CA GLY A 142 -28.07 -2.42 14.21
C GLY A 142 -28.59 -1.24 15.05
N GLN A 143 -29.30 -0.29 14.42
CA GLN A 143 -29.87 0.88 15.13
C GLN A 143 -30.77 0.52 16.33
N ASN A 144 -31.36 -0.68 16.33
CA ASN A 144 -32.25 -1.17 17.39
C ASN A 144 -31.53 -1.92 18.52
N GLU A 145 -30.22 -2.17 18.38
CA GLU A 145 -29.42 -2.90 19.36
C GLU A 145 -28.94 -2.00 20.50
N PHE A 146 -28.97 -0.68 20.30
CA PHE A 146 -28.54 0.29 21.30
C PHE A 146 -29.66 0.59 22.31
N GLN A 147 -29.61 -0.05 23.48
CA GLN A 147 -30.58 0.12 24.57
C GLN A 147 -29.92 0.49 25.90
N ALA A 148 -30.73 0.94 26.86
CA ALA A 148 -30.24 1.30 28.20
C ALA A 148 -29.51 0.15 28.92
N CYS A 149 -29.96 -1.09 28.70
CA CYS A 149 -29.50 -2.27 29.40
C CYS A 149 -28.12 -2.77 28.95
N ASN A 150 -27.64 -2.38 27.76
CA ASN A 150 -26.30 -2.70 27.25
C ASN A 150 -25.38 -1.48 27.18
N PHE A 151 -25.71 -0.39 27.89
CA PHE A 151 -24.94 0.85 27.87
C PHE A 151 -23.46 0.66 28.26
N ASP A 152 -23.19 -0.14 29.30
CA ASP A 152 -21.81 -0.37 29.76
C ASP A 152 -20.96 -1.13 28.72
N GLU A 153 -21.57 -2.07 27.99
CA GLU A 153 -20.92 -2.79 26.89
C GLU A 153 -20.57 -1.85 25.74
N MET A 154 -21.53 -1.03 25.30
CA MET A 154 -21.28 -0.03 24.24
C MET A 154 -20.23 1.00 24.63
N LYS A 155 -20.19 1.37 25.91
CA LYS A 155 -19.20 2.28 26.45
C LYS A 155 -17.81 1.66 26.35
N GLU A 156 -17.65 0.40 26.72
CA GLU A 156 -16.39 -0.32 26.57
C GLU A 156 -15.97 -0.44 25.09
N GLU A 157 -16.91 -0.81 24.22
CA GLU A 157 -16.70 -0.88 22.78
C GLU A 157 -16.28 0.47 22.19
N PHE A 158 -16.90 1.56 22.62
CA PHE A 158 -16.59 2.90 22.15
C PHE A 158 -15.17 3.33 22.53
N GLU A 159 -14.75 3.07 23.77
CA GLU A 159 -13.38 3.37 24.20
C GLU A 159 -12.35 2.48 23.47
N ASN A 160 -12.67 1.20 23.25
CA ASN A 160 -11.84 0.30 22.44
C ASN A 160 -11.71 0.79 20.99
N LEU A 161 -12.80 1.28 20.40
CA LEU A 161 -12.80 1.85 19.05
C LEU A 161 -11.95 3.12 18.97
N LYS A 162 -11.98 3.99 19.99
CA LYS A 162 -11.09 5.17 20.05
C LYS A 162 -9.61 4.77 20.05
N LEU A 163 -9.24 3.72 20.78
CA LEU A 163 -7.87 3.20 20.76
C LEU A 163 -7.48 2.69 19.38
N ILE A 164 -8.35 1.90 18.73
CA ILE A 164 -8.14 1.39 17.38
C ILE A 164 -7.93 2.53 16.36
N ILE A 165 -8.75 3.58 16.44
CA ILE A 165 -8.63 4.77 15.59
C ILE A 165 -7.29 5.46 15.82
N SER A 166 -6.90 5.66 17.08
CA SER A 166 -5.64 6.32 17.43
C SER A 166 -4.41 5.52 16.97
N ASP A 167 -4.46 4.19 17.07
CA ASP A 167 -3.41 3.29 16.58
C ASP A 167 -3.34 3.32 15.05
N ALA A 168 -4.49 3.35 14.37
CA ALA A 168 -4.56 3.49 12.91
C ALA A 168 -3.94 4.82 12.44
N GLU A 169 -4.24 5.94 13.11
CA GLU A 169 -3.63 7.25 12.82
C GLU A 169 -2.10 7.23 12.99
N ALA A 170 -1.62 6.63 14.08
CA ALA A 170 -0.18 6.49 14.32
C ALA A 170 0.50 5.62 13.24
N SER A 171 -0.16 4.54 12.82
CA SER A 171 0.28 3.65 11.74
C SER A 171 0.37 4.40 10.40
N MET A 172 -0.70 5.10 10.00
CA MET A 172 -0.73 5.90 8.77
C MET A 172 0.34 7.00 8.77
N SER A 173 0.53 7.70 9.90
CA SER A 173 1.59 8.71 10.05
C SER A 173 2.98 8.10 9.82
N SER A 174 3.21 6.90 10.35
CA SER A 174 4.47 6.17 10.20
C SER A 174 4.69 5.71 8.76
N LEU A 175 3.66 5.15 8.10
CA LEU A 175 3.67 4.74 6.70
C LEU A 175 3.91 5.94 5.77
N THR A 176 3.26 7.07 6.03
CA THR A 176 3.45 8.32 5.26
C THR A 176 4.89 8.85 5.37
N LYS A 177 5.46 8.86 6.59
CA LYS A 177 6.86 9.24 6.80
C LYS A 177 7.83 8.31 6.06
N LEU A 178 7.55 7.01 6.09
CA LEU A 178 8.36 5.99 5.42
C LEU A 178 8.30 6.16 3.90
N ALA A 179 7.10 6.32 3.32
CA ALA A 179 6.92 6.60 1.90
C ALA A 179 7.65 7.89 1.47
N GLY A 180 7.55 8.96 2.26
CA GLY A 180 8.29 10.20 2.02
C GLY A 180 9.81 10.04 2.11
N SER A 181 10.32 9.14 2.96
CA SER A 181 11.74 8.80 3.03
C SER A 181 12.18 7.99 1.81
N CYS A 182 11.41 6.98 1.40
CA CYS A 182 11.67 6.17 0.21
C CYS A 182 11.70 7.04 -1.05
N ASN A 183 10.74 7.96 -1.23
CA ASN A 183 10.71 8.87 -2.37
C ASN A 183 11.94 9.80 -2.43
N ARG A 184 12.37 10.36 -1.29
CA ARG A 184 13.59 11.18 -1.21
C ARG A 184 14.85 10.37 -1.53
N THR A 185 14.91 9.14 -1.04
CA THR A 185 16.02 8.21 -1.29
C THR A 185 16.08 7.85 -2.78
N LEU A 186 14.96 7.46 -3.38
CA LEU A 186 14.84 7.15 -4.80
C LEU A 186 15.25 8.33 -5.68
N GLY A 187 14.80 9.55 -5.35
CA GLY A 187 15.20 10.77 -6.05
C GLY A 187 16.70 11.09 -5.91
N THR A 188 17.34 10.69 -4.82
CA THR A 188 18.78 10.84 -4.63
C THR A 188 19.55 9.79 -5.43
N VAL A 189 19.12 8.53 -5.40
CA VAL A 189 19.70 7.45 -6.22
C VAL A 189 19.65 7.83 -7.70
N LYS A 190 18.46 8.19 -8.23
CA LYS A 190 18.30 8.61 -9.64
C LYS A 190 19.27 9.73 -10.03
N ARG A 191 19.40 10.77 -9.20
CA ARG A 191 20.34 11.88 -9.45
C ARG A 191 21.79 11.42 -9.43
N THR A 192 22.17 10.56 -8.50
CA THR A 192 23.52 10.01 -8.41
C THR A 192 23.84 9.14 -9.62
N THR A 193 22.94 8.27 -10.05
CA THR A 193 23.10 7.42 -11.23
C THR A 193 23.25 8.25 -12.51
N LEU A 194 22.43 9.30 -12.70
CA LEU A 194 22.55 10.22 -13.83
C LEU A 194 23.90 10.95 -13.84
N LYS A 195 24.36 11.43 -12.67
CA LYS A 195 25.67 12.08 -12.54
C LYS A 195 26.80 11.10 -12.83
N LEU A 196 26.72 9.87 -12.31
CA LEU A 196 27.71 8.83 -12.54
C LEU A 196 27.82 8.52 -14.04
N GLY A 197 26.67 8.32 -14.71
CA GLY A 197 26.62 8.12 -16.16
C GLY A 197 27.28 9.27 -16.92
N THR A 198 26.95 10.52 -16.57
CA THR A 198 27.55 11.72 -17.21
C THR A 198 29.07 11.80 -17.02
N VAL A 199 29.57 11.51 -15.81
CA VAL A 199 31.01 11.50 -15.52
C VAL A 199 31.70 10.39 -16.30
N PHE A 200 31.09 9.20 -16.36
CA PHE A 200 31.61 8.09 -17.16
C PHE A 200 31.69 8.42 -18.65
N PHE A 201 30.63 8.97 -19.25
CA PHE A 201 30.65 9.40 -20.66
C PHE A 201 31.77 10.40 -20.98
N ARG A 202 32.12 11.27 -20.03
CA ARG A 202 33.23 12.23 -20.20
C ARG A 202 34.62 11.61 -20.07
N LEU A 203 34.74 10.48 -19.35
CA LEU A 203 36.02 9.80 -19.12
C LEU A 203 36.37 8.80 -20.24
N LEU A 204 35.41 8.42 -21.10
CA LEU A 204 35.61 7.50 -22.21
C LEU A 204 36.32 8.19 -23.39
N HIS A 205 37.29 7.52 -24.00
CA HIS A 205 37.92 7.99 -25.24
C HIS A 205 36.92 7.95 -26.42
N ARG A 206 37.19 8.67 -27.52
CA ARG A 206 36.21 8.87 -28.62
C ARG A 206 35.70 7.55 -29.23
N SER A 207 36.54 6.50 -29.27
CA SER A 207 36.18 5.15 -29.73
C SER A 207 35.39 4.35 -28.69
N GLU A 208 35.60 4.59 -27.41
CA GLU A 208 34.89 3.93 -26.31
C GLU A 208 33.50 4.55 -26.07
N ASN A 209 33.34 5.83 -26.42
CA ASN A 209 32.04 6.51 -26.43
C ASN A 209 31.07 5.90 -27.46
N ASP A 210 31.57 5.46 -28.62
CA ASP A 210 30.73 4.85 -29.66
C ASP A 210 30.28 3.43 -29.26
N LEU A 211 31.16 2.67 -28.60
CA LEU A 211 30.83 1.36 -28.01
C LEU A 211 29.87 1.49 -26.83
N SER A 212 30.08 2.46 -25.94
CA SER A 212 29.17 2.72 -24.82
C SER A 212 27.80 3.20 -25.29
N LYS A 213 27.74 4.01 -26.36
CA LYS A 213 26.47 4.45 -26.96
C LYS A 213 25.71 3.27 -27.57
N ARG A 214 26.38 2.44 -28.37
CA ARG A 214 25.80 1.19 -28.91
C ARG A 214 25.35 0.25 -27.80
N TRP A 215 26.14 0.11 -26.73
CA TRP A 215 25.77 -0.74 -25.59
C TRP A 215 24.54 -0.21 -24.84
N SER A 216 24.44 1.10 -24.63
CA SER A 216 23.23 1.71 -24.04
C SER A 216 22.00 1.56 -24.93
N GLU A 217 22.14 1.74 -26.24
CA GLU A 217 21.06 1.53 -27.22
C GLU A 217 20.63 0.06 -27.28
N GLU A 218 21.59 -0.87 -27.25
CA GLU A 218 21.34 -2.32 -27.23
C GLU A 218 20.73 -2.78 -25.90
N THR A 219 21.17 -2.24 -24.76
CA THR A 219 20.59 -2.56 -23.44
C THR A 219 19.17 -2.00 -23.31
N HIS A 220 18.92 -0.80 -23.83
CA HIS A 220 17.57 -0.23 -23.92
C HIS A 220 16.67 -1.10 -24.81
N TYR A 221 17.16 -1.50 -25.98
CA TYR A 221 16.45 -2.40 -26.89
C TYR A 221 16.18 -3.78 -26.25
N VAL A 222 17.15 -4.39 -25.57
CA VAL A 222 16.97 -5.69 -24.91
C VAL A 222 15.98 -5.59 -23.74
N ASN A 223 16.06 -4.53 -22.92
CA ASN A 223 15.12 -4.33 -21.82
C ASN A 223 13.71 -4.02 -22.30
N GLU A 224 13.52 -3.09 -23.24
CA GLU A 224 12.18 -2.72 -23.73
C GLU A 224 11.57 -3.75 -24.70
N HIS A 225 12.37 -4.39 -25.56
CA HIS A 225 11.82 -5.26 -26.62
C HIS A 225 11.99 -6.74 -26.37
N VAL A 226 12.97 -7.20 -25.58
CA VAL A 226 13.19 -8.63 -25.36
C VAL A 226 12.60 -9.08 -24.02
N LEU A 227 12.81 -8.32 -22.95
CA LEU A 227 12.27 -8.65 -21.62
C LEU A 227 10.77 -8.37 -21.52
N VAL A 228 10.29 -7.20 -21.95
CA VAL A 228 8.84 -6.90 -21.99
C VAL A 228 8.10 -7.87 -22.90
N ARG A 229 8.68 -8.26 -24.05
CA ARG A 229 8.06 -9.22 -24.97
C ARG A 229 8.02 -10.63 -24.39
N ARG A 230 9.07 -11.08 -23.69
CA ARG A 230 9.05 -12.36 -22.95
C ARG A 230 8.02 -12.38 -21.84
N GLU A 231 7.90 -11.30 -21.07
CA GLU A 231 6.88 -11.22 -20.01
C GLU A 231 5.47 -11.17 -20.59
N LYS A 232 5.26 -10.44 -21.70
CA LYS A 232 4.00 -10.46 -22.44
C LYS A 232 3.66 -11.86 -22.96
N GLU A 233 4.61 -12.59 -23.55
CA GLU A 233 4.40 -13.97 -24.03
C GLU A 233 4.12 -14.96 -22.88
N LYS A 234 4.74 -14.78 -21.71
CA LYS A 234 4.43 -15.57 -20.51
C LYS A 234 3.01 -15.29 -20.01
N TYR A 235 2.63 -14.02 -19.97
CA TYR A 235 1.30 -13.60 -19.55
C TYR A 235 0.22 -14.15 -20.50
N GLU A 236 0.39 -13.99 -21.82
CA GLU A 236 -0.52 -14.54 -22.84
C GLU A 236 -0.64 -16.07 -22.76
N LYS A 237 0.45 -16.79 -22.48
CA LYS A 237 0.41 -18.24 -22.23
C LYS A 237 -0.37 -18.59 -20.98
N ALA A 238 -0.16 -17.86 -19.88
CA ALA A 238 -0.89 -18.08 -18.62
C ALA A 238 -2.39 -17.82 -18.80
N THR A 239 -2.76 -16.72 -19.48
CA THR A 239 -4.16 -16.40 -19.80
C THR A 239 -4.79 -17.49 -20.67
N ALA A 240 -4.10 -17.93 -21.73
CA ALA A 240 -4.61 -19.00 -22.60
C ALA A 240 -4.73 -20.36 -21.87
N GLU A 241 -3.94 -20.60 -20.83
CA GLU A 241 -4.03 -21.80 -19.99
C GLU A 241 -5.21 -21.70 -19.02
N CYS A 242 -5.43 -20.53 -18.41
CA CYS A 242 -6.60 -20.23 -17.60
C CYS A 242 -7.90 -20.36 -18.39
N ASP A 243 -7.98 -19.80 -19.60
CA ASP A 243 -9.15 -19.92 -20.48
C ASP A 243 -9.45 -21.38 -20.85
N ARG A 244 -8.40 -22.17 -21.10
CA ARG A 244 -8.51 -23.62 -21.37
C ARG A 244 -9.07 -24.37 -20.17
N TRP A 245 -8.61 -24.02 -18.97
CA TRP A 245 -9.12 -24.58 -17.72
C TRP A 245 -10.58 -24.20 -17.48
N LEU A 246 -10.94 -22.94 -17.75
CA LEU A 246 -12.29 -22.42 -17.61
C LEU A 246 -13.27 -23.11 -18.58
N GLU A 247 -12.87 -23.31 -19.83
CA GLU A 247 -13.63 -24.10 -20.81
C GLU A 247 -13.76 -25.58 -20.41
N LYS A 248 -12.70 -26.17 -19.86
CA LYS A 248 -12.75 -27.54 -19.36
C LYS A 248 -13.74 -27.66 -18.20
N ILE A 249 -13.73 -26.70 -17.27
CA ILE A 249 -14.67 -26.62 -16.14
C ILE A 249 -16.12 -26.47 -16.65
N LYS A 250 -16.37 -25.56 -17.60
CA LYS A 250 -17.70 -25.38 -18.22
C LYS A 250 -18.23 -26.65 -18.89
N ARG A 251 -17.37 -27.39 -19.60
CA ARG A 251 -17.74 -28.67 -20.22
C ARG A 251 -18.00 -29.77 -19.18
N SER A 252 -17.22 -29.82 -18.10
CA SER A 252 -17.40 -30.83 -17.05
C SER A 252 -18.58 -30.56 -16.10
N SER A 253 -19.03 -29.31 -16.00
CA SER A 253 -20.14 -28.89 -15.13
C SER A 253 -21.51 -28.92 -15.81
N GLY A 254 -21.58 -29.30 -17.10
CA GLY A 254 -22.83 -29.32 -17.87
C GLY A 254 -23.40 -27.92 -18.18
N LEU A 255 -22.60 -26.86 -18.03
CA LEU A 255 -23.00 -25.46 -18.26
C LEU A 255 -22.93 -25.03 -19.74
N LEU A 256 -22.55 -25.93 -20.65
CA LEU A 256 -22.67 -25.73 -22.09
C LEU A 256 -23.87 -26.51 -22.62
N HIS A 257 -25.03 -25.83 -22.64
CA HIS A 257 -26.14 -26.12 -23.53
C HIS A 257 -26.28 -24.98 -24.54
#